data_AF-A0A7V0V282-F1
#
_entry.id   AF-A0A7V0V282-F1
#
_cell.length_a   1.000
_cell.length_b   1.000
_cell.length_c   1.000
_cell.angle_alpha   90.00
_cell.angle_beta   90.00
_cell.angle_gamma   90.00
#
_symmetry.space_group_name_H-M   'P 1'
#
loop_
_entity.id
_entity.type
_entity.pdbx_description
1 polymer ?
#
loop_
_entity_poly.entity_id
_entity_poly.type
_entity_poly.pdbx_seq_one_letter_code
_entity_poly.pdbx_strand_id
1 'polypeptide(L)'
;KKEFDSMQPPWFYELKRGEWRFETPPDIKERYETEQGYRLIRMKEAAQATLAFLGKPGIAKDRPRLVFERRLNGGNYEEVFGEGISALQLLLSVLIYRLIQSQVAAEKSAPDWLEYSRLHLCWLTGELIRERYNLPPDALPQKGLAEKLISTARSWVPEIYGIAKEAIGDAVEDSQREQTYRGPREFFRSDKHYPRILSSLKRSLERERRTCARRGEGDPLTSTLPSYP
;
A
#
# COMPACT_ATOMS: atom_id res chain seq x y z
N LYS A 1 3.52 5.25 -19.10
CA LYS A 1 4.75 4.61 -19.65
C LYS A 1 5.91 5.60 -19.72
N LYS A 2 5.87 6.62 -20.60
CA LYS A 2 6.94 7.63 -20.73
C LYS A 2 7.43 8.23 -19.40
N GLU A 3 6.51 8.58 -18.49
CA GLU A 3 6.89 9.09 -17.17
C GLU A 3 7.72 8.09 -16.36
N PHE A 4 7.33 6.81 -16.30
CA PHE A 4 8.10 5.77 -15.61
C PHE A 4 9.48 5.55 -16.23
N ASP A 5 9.57 5.57 -17.57
CA ASP A 5 10.83 5.41 -18.30
C ASP A 5 11.79 6.60 -18.06
N SER A 6 11.27 7.77 -17.69
CA SER A 6 12.04 8.99 -17.42
C SER A 6 12.53 9.13 -15.98
N MET A 7 12.08 8.26 -15.06
CA MET A 7 12.48 8.30 -13.65
C MET A 7 13.95 7.90 -13.47
N GLN A 8 14.52 8.27 -12.31
CA GLN A 8 15.87 7.89 -11.91
C GLN A 8 15.82 7.14 -10.57
N PRO A 9 16.04 5.81 -10.56
CA PRO A 9 16.26 4.95 -11.73
C PRO A 9 14.97 4.67 -12.53
N PRO A 10 15.06 4.25 -13.81
CA PRO A 10 13.91 4.07 -14.68
C PRO A 10 13.10 2.82 -14.33
N TRP A 11 11.79 2.88 -14.56
CA TRP A 11 10.84 1.78 -14.34
C TRP A 11 10.16 1.38 -15.64
N PHE A 12 10.10 0.07 -15.93
CA PHE A 12 9.33 -0.45 -17.05
C PHE A 12 7.87 -0.63 -16.61
N TYR A 13 6.96 0.06 -17.28
CA TYR A 13 5.52 -0.11 -17.05
C TYR A 13 4.88 -0.97 -18.15
N GLU A 14 4.49 -2.19 -17.79
CA GLU A 14 3.87 -3.17 -18.69
C GLU A 14 2.39 -2.81 -18.94
N LEU A 15 2.08 -2.42 -20.19
CA LEU A 15 0.73 -2.08 -20.64
C LEU A 15 -0.05 -3.31 -21.10
N LYS A 16 0.65 -4.25 -21.75
CA LYS A 16 0.05 -5.50 -22.26
C LYS A 16 0.61 -6.69 -21.51
N ARG A 17 -0.27 -7.65 -21.17
CA ARG A 17 0.15 -8.87 -20.48
C ARG A 17 1.20 -9.60 -21.32
N GLY A 18 2.41 -9.73 -20.78
CA GLY A 18 3.50 -10.46 -21.44
C GLY A 18 4.38 -9.59 -22.33
N GLU A 19 4.12 -8.29 -22.45
CA GLU A 19 4.98 -7.33 -23.17
C GLU A 19 6.43 -7.47 -22.68
N TRP A 20 6.63 -7.47 -21.36
CA TRP A 20 7.96 -7.62 -20.79
C TRP A 20 8.62 -8.95 -21.18
N ARG A 21 7.86 -10.04 -21.23
CA ARG A 21 8.41 -11.38 -21.47
C ARG A 21 8.72 -11.62 -22.94
N PHE A 22 7.82 -11.22 -23.83
CA PHE A 22 7.81 -11.65 -25.24
C PHE A 22 8.10 -10.53 -26.23
N GLU A 23 7.83 -9.27 -25.88
CA GLU A 23 7.94 -8.14 -26.82
C GLU A 23 9.17 -7.26 -26.53
N THR A 24 9.60 -7.16 -25.26
CA THR A 24 10.77 -6.36 -24.87
C THR A 24 12.08 -7.09 -25.21
N PRO A 25 12.96 -6.50 -26.05
CA PRO A 25 14.29 -7.04 -26.35
C PRO A 25 15.20 -7.13 -25.11
N PRO A 26 16.16 -8.08 -25.03
CA PRO A 26 17.06 -8.24 -23.87
C PRO A 26 17.88 -6.99 -23.52
N ASP A 27 18.42 -6.29 -24.52
CA ASP A 27 19.20 -5.05 -24.35
C ASP A 27 18.38 -3.93 -23.67
N ILE A 28 17.08 -3.87 -23.95
CA ILE A 28 16.19 -2.94 -23.27
C ILE A 28 15.93 -3.37 -21.82
N LYS A 29 15.96 -4.67 -21.51
CA LYS A 29 15.69 -5.18 -20.15
C LYS A 29 16.81 -4.83 -19.17
N GLU A 30 18.06 -4.83 -19.63
CA GLU A 30 19.25 -4.49 -18.83
C GLU A 30 19.10 -3.11 -18.16
N ARG A 31 18.50 -2.14 -18.86
CA ARG A 31 18.20 -0.80 -18.31
C ARG A 31 17.34 -0.81 -17.03
N TYR A 32 16.52 -1.84 -16.85
CA TYR A 32 15.61 -1.97 -15.71
C TYR A 32 16.09 -2.99 -14.69
N GLU A 33 17.26 -3.59 -14.87
CA GLU A 33 17.79 -4.62 -13.97
C GLU A 33 18.13 -4.05 -12.58
N THR A 34 17.99 -4.91 -11.58
CA THR A 34 18.38 -4.70 -10.18
C THR A 34 19.00 -5.98 -9.64
N GLU A 35 19.65 -5.88 -8.49
CA GLU A 35 20.19 -7.05 -7.77
C GLU A 35 19.12 -8.13 -7.46
N GLN A 36 17.85 -7.75 -7.46
CA GLN A 36 16.71 -8.60 -7.07
C GLN A 36 15.80 -8.94 -8.26
N GLY A 37 16.20 -8.61 -9.49
CA GLY A 37 15.42 -8.83 -10.70
C GLY A 37 15.26 -7.56 -11.54
N TYR A 38 14.03 -7.08 -11.72
CA TYR A 38 13.76 -5.94 -12.61
C TYR A 38 12.81 -4.91 -11.98
N ARG A 39 13.03 -3.63 -12.28
CA ARG A 39 12.12 -2.49 -12.04
C ARG A 39 10.94 -2.54 -13.00
N LEU A 40 10.17 -3.62 -12.93
CA LEU A 40 8.97 -3.87 -13.70
C LEU A 40 7.73 -3.56 -12.86
N ILE A 41 6.78 -2.80 -13.39
CA ILE A 41 5.45 -2.62 -12.81
C ILE A 41 4.42 -3.18 -13.78
N ARG A 42 3.55 -4.05 -13.27
CA ARG A 42 2.41 -4.56 -14.03
C ARG A 42 1.18 -3.73 -13.75
N MET A 43 0.37 -3.49 -14.78
CA MET A 43 -0.85 -2.70 -14.66
C MET A 43 -1.82 -3.23 -13.59
N LYS A 44 -2.00 -4.56 -13.48
CA LYS A 44 -2.82 -5.19 -12.42
C LYS A 44 -2.30 -4.89 -11.01
N GLU A 45 -1.00 -4.96 -10.81
CA GLU A 45 -0.37 -4.71 -9.51
C GLU A 45 -0.53 -3.24 -9.11
N ALA A 46 -0.26 -2.32 -10.04
CA ALA A 46 -0.47 -0.89 -9.83
C ALA A 46 -1.92 -0.58 -9.45
N ALA A 47 -2.88 -1.19 -10.15
CA ALA A 47 -4.31 -1.07 -9.86
C ALA A 47 -4.68 -1.55 -8.45
N GLN A 48 -4.23 -2.75 -8.06
CA GLN A 48 -4.56 -3.32 -6.75
C GLN A 48 -3.92 -2.52 -5.62
N ALA A 49 -2.64 -2.16 -5.75
CA ALA A 49 -1.92 -1.41 -4.73
C ALA A 49 -2.52 -0.01 -4.55
N THR A 50 -2.83 0.68 -5.64
CA THR A 50 -3.42 2.04 -5.59
C THR A 50 -4.80 2.01 -4.97
N LEU A 51 -5.69 1.10 -5.37
CA LEU A 51 -7.02 1.00 -4.74
C LEU A 51 -6.96 0.64 -3.27
N ALA A 52 -6.07 -0.27 -2.88
CA ALA A 52 -5.86 -0.58 -1.48
C ALA A 52 -5.40 0.66 -0.71
N PHE A 53 -4.38 1.36 -1.21
CA PHE A 53 -3.90 2.61 -0.63
C PHE A 53 -5.03 3.66 -0.47
N LEU A 54 -5.96 3.71 -1.44
CA LEU A 54 -7.13 4.59 -1.46
C LEU A 54 -8.32 4.09 -0.62
N GLY A 55 -8.13 3.17 0.33
CA GLY A 55 -9.22 2.77 1.22
C GLY A 55 -10.14 1.67 0.69
N LYS A 56 -9.79 1.05 -0.44
CA LYS A 56 -10.61 0.03 -1.10
C LYS A 56 -9.93 -1.34 -1.21
N PRO A 57 -9.34 -1.90 -0.12
CA PRO A 57 -8.60 -3.16 -0.21
C PRO A 57 -9.47 -4.37 -0.58
N GLY A 58 -10.76 -4.38 -0.25
CA GLY A 58 -11.72 -5.41 -0.64
C GLY A 58 -11.96 -5.44 -2.16
N ILE A 59 -12.18 -4.27 -2.76
CA ILE A 59 -12.32 -4.12 -4.23
C ILE A 59 -11.00 -4.53 -4.91
N ALA A 60 -9.86 -4.05 -4.39
CA ALA A 60 -8.55 -4.42 -4.91
C ALA A 60 -8.31 -5.94 -4.91
N LYS A 61 -8.82 -6.64 -3.89
CA LYS A 61 -8.66 -8.09 -3.73
C LYS A 61 -9.59 -8.90 -4.62
N ASP A 62 -10.90 -8.67 -4.52
CA ASP A 62 -11.92 -9.55 -5.11
C ASP A 62 -12.41 -9.11 -6.49
N ARG A 63 -12.22 -7.83 -6.85
CA ARG A 63 -12.76 -7.26 -8.09
C ARG A 63 -11.69 -6.57 -8.96
N PRO A 64 -10.52 -7.20 -9.21
CA PRO A 64 -9.44 -6.58 -9.97
C PRO A 64 -9.81 -6.25 -11.43
N ARG A 65 -10.89 -6.85 -11.97
CA ARG A 65 -11.40 -6.54 -13.31
C ARG A 65 -12.09 -5.17 -13.36
N LEU A 66 -12.86 -4.82 -12.33
CA LEU A 66 -13.60 -3.55 -12.28
C LEU A 66 -12.69 -2.32 -12.25
N VAL A 67 -11.41 -2.49 -11.91
CA VAL A 67 -10.43 -1.40 -11.95
C VAL A 67 -10.16 -0.91 -13.38
N PHE A 68 -10.40 -1.76 -14.37
CA PHE A 68 -10.22 -1.43 -15.78
C PHE A 68 -11.51 -0.98 -16.46
N GLU A 69 -12.59 -0.88 -15.69
CA GLU A 69 -13.88 -0.36 -16.15
C GLU A 69 -14.04 1.09 -15.73
N ARG A 70 -14.65 1.91 -16.58
CA ARG A 70 -14.96 3.30 -16.28
C ARG A 70 -16.01 3.40 -15.16
N ARG A 71 -15.99 4.49 -14.40
CA ARG A 71 -16.94 4.79 -13.32
C ARG A 71 -18.39 4.74 -13.77
N LEU A 72 -18.69 5.21 -14.99
CA LEU A 72 -20.03 5.15 -15.59
C LEU A 72 -20.57 3.71 -15.69
N ASN A 73 -19.69 2.72 -15.72
CA ASN A 73 -20.03 1.29 -15.77
C ASN A 73 -19.90 0.61 -14.40
N GLY A 74 -19.75 1.37 -13.31
CA GLY A 74 -19.52 0.83 -11.97
C GLY A 74 -18.06 0.41 -11.70
N GLY A 75 -17.13 0.79 -12.57
CA GLY A 75 -15.71 0.53 -12.41
C GLY A 75 -14.95 1.59 -11.61
N ASN A 76 -13.63 1.40 -11.47
CA ASN A 76 -12.74 2.26 -10.66
C ASN A 76 -11.57 2.82 -11.48
N TYR A 77 -11.68 2.86 -12.81
CA TYR A 77 -10.58 3.28 -13.69
C TYR A 77 -10.10 4.69 -13.36
N GLU A 78 -11.00 5.66 -13.23
CA GLU A 78 -10.65 7.07 -13.03
C GLU A 78 -10.01 7.34 -11.66
N GLU A 79 -10.19 6.45 -10.68
CA GLU A 79 -9.57 6.59 -9.36
C GLU A 79 -8.10 6.15 -9.36
N VAL A 80 -7.75 5.26 -10.28
CA VAL A 80 -6.39 4.70 -10.40
C VAL A 80 -5.63 5.36 -11.54
N PHE A 81 -6.29 5.54 -12.68
CA PHE A 81 -5.69 5.96 -13.95
C PHE A 81 -6.37 7.21 -14.52
N GLY A 82 -7.14 7.94 -13.70
CA GLY A 82 -7.78 9.19 -14.12
C GLY A 82 -6.78 10.30 -14.41
N GLU A 83 -7.29 11.34 -15.06
CA GLU A 83 -6.52 12.56 -15.30
C GLU A 83 -6.04 13.16 -13.97
N GLY A 84 -4.74 13.49 -13.91
CA GLY A 84 -4.11 14.03 -12.71
C GLY A 84 -3.39 12.98 -11.84
N ILE A 85 -3.57 11.67 -12.09
CA ILE A 85 -2.76 10.65 -11.42
C ILE A 85 -1.41 10.50 -12.15
N SER A 86 -0.34 10.88 -11.47
CA SER A 86 1.03 10.79 -11.97
C SER A 86 1.63 9.39 -11.79
N ALA A 87 2.66 9.08 -12.57
CA ALA A 87 3.38 7.82 -12.43
C ALA A 87 4.04 7.64 -11.05
N LEU A 88 4.45 8.72 -10.38
CA LEU A 88 5.02 8.66 -9.04
C LEU A 88 3.98 8.25 -7.99
N GLN A 89 2.74 8.70 -8.11
CA GLN A 89 1.67 8.28 -7.19
C GLN A 89 1.36 6.79 -7.32
N LEU A 90 1.35 6.28 -8.54
CA LEU A 90 1.23 4.83 -8.80
C LEU A 90 2.43 4.06 -8.26
N LEU A 91 3.66 4.55 -8.51
CA LEU A 91 4.89 3.93 -8.04
C LEU A 91 4.93 3.82 -6.52
N LEU A 92 4.54 4.89 -5.81
CA LEU A 92 4.50 4.91 -4.34
C LEU A 92 3.64 3.76 -3.81
N SER A 93 2.42 3.64 -4.31
CA SER A 93 1.47 2.60 -3.87
C SER A 93 2.05 1.19 -4.11
N VAL A 94 2.65 0.96 -5.29
CA VAL A 94 3.28 -0.32 -5.64
C VAL A 94 4.47 -0.63 -4.73
N LEU A 95 5.34 0.34 -4.47
CA LEU A 95 6.52 0.14 -3.62
C LEU A 95 6.13 -0.18 -2.18
N ILE A 96 5.15 0.54 -1.62
CA ILE A 96 4.59 0.22 -0.30
C ILE A 96 4.08 -1.21 -0.28
N TYR A 97 3.25 -1.59 -1.26
CA TYR A 97 2.68 -2.93 -1.32
C TYR A 97 3.76 -4.02 -1.41
N ARG A 98 4.80 -3.83 -2.24
CA ARG A 98 5.92 -4.78 -2.35
C ARG A 98 6.72 -4.88 -1.06
N LEU A 99 7.02 -3.76 -0.42
CA LEU A 99 7.74 -3.76 0.85
C LEU A 99 6.93 -4.48 1.93
N ILE A 100 5.62 -4.28 1.98
CA ILE A 100 4.71 -5.04 2.87
C ILE A 100 4.76 -6.54 2.54
N GLN A 101 4.69 -6.93 1.26
CA GLN A 101 4.83 -8.34 0.88
C GLN A 101 6.15 -8.93 1.36
N SER A 102 7.26 -8.19 1.25
CA SER A 102 8.56 -8.62 1.77
C SER A 102 8.57 -8.76 3.29
N GLN A 103 7.95 -7.83 4.03
CA GLN A 103 7.83 -7.93 5.49
C GLN A 103 7.01 -9.15 5.91
N VAL A 104 5.86 -9.38 5.27
CA VAL A 104 5.02 -10.56 5.53
C VAL A 104 5.77 -11.85 5.22
N ALA A 105 6.52 -11.90 4.10
CA ALA A 105 7.28 -13.09 3.71
C ALA A 105 8.48 -13.37 4.64
N ALA A 106 9.05 -12.35 5.28
CA ALA A 106 10.17 -12.51 6.21
C ALA A 106 9.75 -13.03 7.60
N GLU A 107 8.44 -13.03 7.91
CA GLU A 107 7.91 -13.34 9.23
C GLU A 107 7.74 -14.86 9.45
N LYS A 108 8.75 -15.48 10.09
CA LYS A 108 8.83 -16.95 10.28
C LYS A 108 7.67 -17.58 11.06
N SER A 109 7.04 -16.82 11.95
CA SER A 109 5.93 -17.25 12.79
C SER A 109 4.72 -16.32 12.61
N ALA A 110 4.44 -15.98 11.36
CA ALA A 110 3.30 -15.16 11.00
C ALA A 110 1.98 -15.81 11.42
N PRO A 111 1.04 -15.06 12.03
CA PRO A 111 -0.31 -15.56 12.22
C PRO A 111 -1.02 -15.74 10.87
N ASP A 112 -1.90 -16.72 10.77
CA ASP A 112 -2.58 -17.12 9.53
C ASP A 112 -3.26 -15.96 8.79
N TRP A 113 -3.76 -14.97 9.55
CA TRP A 113 -4.46 -13.81 9.02
C TRP A 113 -3.54 -12.86 8.25
N LEU A 114 -2.23 -12.86 8.55
CA LEU A 114 -1.28 -11.90 8.00
C LEU A 114 -1.19 -12.00 6.48
N GLU A 115 -1.15 -13.22 5.96
CA GLU A 115 -1.09 -13.48 4.51
C GLU A 115 -2.28 -12.87 3.76
N TYR A 116 -3.48 -12.92 4.37
CA TYR A 116 -4.71 -12.39 3.78
C TYR A 116 -4.86 -10.86 3.92
N SER A 117 -3.99 -10.24 4.73
CA SER A 117 -4.09 -8.85 5.14
C SER A 117 -3.23 -7.89 4.32
N ARG A 118 -2.36 -8.38 3.41
CA ARG A 118 -1.38 -7.55 2.65
C ARG A 118 -1.94 -6.27 2.03
N LEU A 119 -3.12 -6.35 1.40
CA LEU A 119 -3.80 -5.16 0.84
C LEU A 119 -4.38 -4.25 1.93
N HIS A 120 -4.85 -4.80 3.04
CA HIS A 120 -5.32 -4.01 4.18
C HIS A 120 -4.16 -3.30 4.89
N LEU A 121 -3.01 -3.95 5.00
CA LEU A 121 -1.79 -3.29 5.48
C LEU A 121 -1.40 -2.12 4.57
N CYS A 122 -1.48 -2.29 3.24
CA CYS A 122 -1.23 -1.22 2.29
C CYS A 122 -2.24 -0.06 2.45
N TRP A 123 -3.50 -0.38 2.71
CA TRP A 123 -4.52 0.61 3.06
C TRP A 123 -4.17 1.38 4.34
N LEU A 124 -3.87 0.70 5.44
CA LEU A 124 -3.57 1.36 6.72
C LEU A 124 -2.29 2.20 6.64
N THR A 125 -1.30 1.78 5.86
CA THR A 125 -0.15 2.63 5.54
C THR A 125 -0.58 3.92 4.83
N GLY A 126 -1.52 3.83 3.89
CA GLY A 126 -2.13 5.01 3.25
C GLY A 126 -2.85 5.92 4.25
N GLU A 127 -3.62 5.36 5.19
CA GLU A 127 -4.28 6.13 6.27
C GLU A 127 -3.28 6.89 7.13
N LEU A 128 -2.19 6.24 7.56
CA LEU A 128 -1.16 6.89 8.39
C LEU A 128 -0.42 8.01 7.65
N ILE A 129 -0.19 7.84 6.34
CA ILE A 129 0.35 8.92 5.49
C ILE A 129 -0.66 10.06 5.40
N ARG A 130 -1.95 9.78 5.17
CA ARG A 130 -2.98 10.82 5.11
C ARG A 130 -3.09 11.58 6.42
N GLU A 131 -3.05 10.89 7.56
CA GLU A 131 -3.02 11.52 8.89
C GLU A 131 -1.79 12.42 9.04
N ARG A 132 -0.60 11.92 8.69
CA ARG A 132 0.66 12.67 8.84
C ARG A 132 0.70 13.96 8.04
N TYR A 133 0.16 13.96 6.83
CA TYR A 133 0.23 15.10 5.90
C TYR A 133 -1.13 15.80 5.71
N ASN A 134 -2.11 15.51 6.57
CA ASN A 134 -3.45 16.09 6.54
C ASN A 134 -4.10 16.03 5.15
N LEU A 135 -3.99 14.88 4.49
CA LEU A 135 -4.55 14.66 3.15
C LEU A 135 -6.03 14.29 3.26
N PRO A 136 -6.87 14.63 2.26
CA PRO A 136 -8.26 14.18 2.22
C PRO A 136 -8.38 12.65 2.25
N PRO A 137 -9.52 12.12 2.73
CA PRO A 137 -9.87 10.72 2.52
C PRO A 137 -9.77 10.37 1.04
N ASP A 138 -9.25 9.18 0.73
CA ASP A 138 -9.10 8.66 -0.63
C ASP A 138 -8.24 9.56 -1.57
N ALA A 139 -7.35 10.38 -1.00
CA ALA A 139 -6.37 11.12 -1.78
C ALA A 139 -5.02 10.38 -1.86
N LEU A 140 -4.39 10.48 -3.03
CA LEU A 140 -2.97 10.15 -3.21
C LEU A 140 -2.12 11.38 -2.86
N PRO A 141 -0.93 11.19 -2.27
CA PRO A 141 0.04 12.28 -2.08
C PRO A 141 0.31 13.02 -3.38
N GLN A 142 0.51 14.34 -3.33
CA GLN A 142 0.91 15.09 -4.52
C GLN A 142 2.28 14.61 -5.03
N LYS A 143 2.59 14.89 -6.31
CA LYS A 143 3.78 14.39 -7.01
C LYS A 143 5.08 14.55 -6.20
N GLY A 144 5.34 15.74 -5.66
CA GLY A 144 6.56 16.01 -4.90
C GLY A 144 6.63 15.25 -3.57
N LEU A 145 5.51 15.11 -2.86
CA LEU A 145 5.45 14.30 -1.64
C LEU A 145 5.61 12.81 -1.96
N ALA A 146 4.99 12.33 -3.05
CA ALA A 146 5.14 10.96 -3.49
C ALA A 146 6.60 10.62 -3.82
N GLU A 147 7.31 11.52 -4.52
CA GLU A 147 8.74 11.39 -4.80
C GLU A 147 9.56 11.26 -3.51
N LYS A 148 9.32 12.15 -2.55
CA LYS A 148 10.01 12.13 -1.25
C LYS A 148 9.77 10.82 -0.52
N LEU A 149 8.50 10.39 -0.42
CA LEU A 149 8.12 9.14 0.23
C LEU A 149 8.74 7.91 -0.45
N ILE A 150 8.81 7.89 -1.79
CA ILE A 150 9.46 6.83 -2.55
C ILE A 150 10.94 6.73 -2.21
N SER A 151 11.65 7.87 -2.17
CA SER A 151 13.11 7.92 -1.96
C SER A 151 13.54 7.33 -0.62
N THR A 152 12.65 7.37 0.38
CA THR A 152 12.90 6.88 1.74
C THR A 152 12.03 5.69 2.14
N ALA A 153 11.25 5.10 1.21
CA ALA A 153 10.28 4.04 1.52
C ALA A 153 10.86 2.87 2.33
N ARG A 154 12.09 2.47 2.02
CA ARG A 154 12.75 1.36 2.72
C ARG A 154 13.04 1.64 4.20
N SER A 155 13.21 2.89 4.60
CA SER A 155 13.48 3.23 6.01
C SER A 155 12.20 3.29 6.83
N TRP A 156 11.12 3.87 6.30
CA TRP A 156 9.92 4.16 7.09
C TRP A 156 8.83 3.09 6.98
N VAL A 157 8.73 2.36 5.86
CA VAL A 157 7.68 1.33 5.70
C VAL A 157 7.72 0.24 6.78
N PRO A 158 8.88 -0.28 7.24
CA PRO A 158 8.93 -1.29 8.29
C PRO A 158 8.28 -0.84 9.62
N GLU A 159 8.51 0.41 10.02
CA GLU A 159 7.94 0.98 11.24
C GLU A 159 6.43 1.15 11.11
N ILE A 160 5.97 1.73 9.99
CA ILE A 160 4.54 1.88 9.69
C ILE A 160 3.83 0.51 9.57
N TYR A 161 4.51 -0.49 8.99
CA TYR A 161 4.03 -1.87 8.94
C TYR A 161 3.79 -2.44 10.33
N GLY A 162 4.66 -2.16 11.31
CA GLY A 162 4.49 -2.59 12.70
C GLY A 162 3.17 -2.09 13.30
N ILE A 163 2.92 -0.78 13.20
CA ILE A 163 1.70 -0.13 13.71
C ILE A 163 0.45 -0.70 13.01
N ALA A 164 0.49 -0.81 11.67
CA ALA A 164 -0.63 -1.33 10.89
C ALA A 164 -0.91 -2.82 11.17
N LYS A 165 0.14 -3.62 11.38
CA LYS A 165 0.03 -5.05 11.72
C LYS A 165 -0.61 -5.23 13.09
N GLU A 166 -0.16 -4.47 14.09
CA GLU A 166 -0.74 -4.50 15.44
C GLU A 166 -2.23 -4.14 15.41
N ALA A 167 -2.60 -3.10 14.64
CA ALA A 167 -3.99 -2.70 14.48
C ALA A 167 -4.89 -3.82 13.89
N ILE A 168 -4.39 -4.54 12.87
CA ILE A 168 -5.12 -5.68 12.30
C ILE A 168 -5.20 -6.83 13.31
N GLY A 169 -4.11 -7.12 14.02
CA GLY A 169 -4.08 -8.13 15.09
C GLY A 169 -5.14 -7.88 16.14
N ASP A 170 -5.16 -6.67 16.72
CA ASP A 170 -6.17 -6.24 17.68
C ASP A 170 -7.60 -6.39 17.13
N ALA A 171 -7.84 -6.00 15.87
CA ALA A 171 -9.17 -6.10 15.27
C ALA A 171 -9.62 -7.57 15.07
N VAL A 172 -8.69 -8.46 14.73
CA VAL A 172 -8.93 -9.90 14.62
C VAL A 172 -9.21 -10.49 16.00
N GLU A 173 -8.39 -10.18 17.01
CA GLU A 173 -8.57 -10.64 18.40
C GLU A 173 -9.91 -10.17 19.00
N ASP A 174 -10.28 -8.91 18.79
CA ASP A 174 -11.59 -8.37 19.17
C ASP A 174 -12.73 -9.20 18.54
N SER A 175 -12.59 -9.52 17.25
CA SER A 175 -13.61 -10.29 16.53
C SER A 175 -13.69 -11.75 16.97
N GLN A 176 -12.57 -12.33 17.39
CA GLN A 176 -12.52 -13.67 17.99
C GLN A 176 -13.21 -13.67 19.37
N ARG A 177 -12.93 -12.68 20.22
CA ARG A 177 -13.57 -12.52 21.53
C ARG A 177 -15.09 -12.38 21.42
N GLU A 178 -15.56 -11.67 20.40
CA GLU A 178 -16.98 -11.50 20.11
C GLU A 178 -17.61 -12.66 19.32
N GLN A 179 -16.85 -13.72 19.01
CA GLN A 179 -17.31 -14.88 18.23
C GLN A 179 -17.84 -14.50 16.83
N THR A 180 -17.38 -13.37 16.27
CA THR A 180 -17.74 -12.90 14.93
C THR A 180 -16.69 -13.27 13.88
N TYR A 181 -15.49 -13.71 14.31
CA TYR A 181 -14.42 -14.16 13.43
C TYR A 181 -14.72 -15.54 12.83
N ARG A 182 -14.88 -15.59 11.51
CA ARG A 182 -15.13 -16.81 10.73
C ARG A 182 -13.91 -17.29 9.93
N GLY A 183 -12.72 -16.82 10.31
CA GLY A 183 -11.47 -17.08 9.61
C GLY A 183 -11.00 -15.92 8.74
N PRO A 184 -9.73 -15.94 8.33
CA PRO A 184 -9.07 -14.77 7.76
C PRO A 184 -9.64 -14.39 6.39
N ARG A 185 -10.04 -15.39 5.60
CA ARG A 185 -10.62 -15.16 4.28
C ARG A 185 -11.91 -14.36 4.36
N GLU A 186 -12.83 -14.70 5.27
CA GLU A 186 -14.09 -13.96 5.42
C GLU A 186 -13.83 -12.58 6.01
N PHE A 187 -12.97 -12.50 7.04
CA PHE A 187 -12.64 -11.26 7.73
C PHE A 187 -12.14 -10.17 6.76
N PHE A 188 -11.20 -10.50 5.87
CA PHE A 188 -10.62 -9.55 4.90
C PHE A 188 -11.33 -9.50 3.55
N ARG A 189 -12.56 -10.01 3.46
CA ARG A 189 -13.40 -9.87 2.25
C ARG A 189 -14.57 -8.94 2.46
N SER A 190 -14.96 -8.72 3.71
CA SER A 190 -16.14 -7.94 4.04
C SER A 190 -15.74 -6.62 4.66
N ASP A 191 -16.24 -5.53 4.07
CA ASP A 191 -16.06 -4.17 4.57
C ASP A 191 -16.70 -3.98 5.96
N LYS A 192 -17.50 -4.95 6.44
CA LYS A 192 -18.10 -4.96 7.79
C LYS A 192 -17.08 -4.80 8.91
N HIS A 193 -15.83 -5.23 8.69
CA HIS A 193 -14.76 -5.16 9.70
C HIS A 193 -13.91 -3.88 9.59
N TYR A 194 -14.10 -3.06 8.55
CA TYR A 194 -13.24 -1.90 8.29
C TYR A 194 -13.32 -0.83 9.39
N PRO A 195 -14.51 -0.48 9.91
CA PRO A 195 -14.60 0.45 11.04
C PRO A 195 -13.85 -0.05 12.28
N ARG A 196 -13.83 -1.37 12.50
CA ARG A 196 -13.09 -1.99 13.61
C ARG A 196 -11.58 -1.87 13.39
N ILE A 197 -11.10 -2.21 12.19
CA ILE A 197 -9.67 -2.10 11.85
C ILE A 197 -9.19 -0.65 12.02
N LEU A 198 -9.96 0.35 11.54
CA LEU A 198 -9.61 1.76 11.71
C LEU A 198 -9.64 2.20 13.18
N SER A 199 -10.58 1.70 13.97
CA SER A 199 -10.62 1.96 15.41
C SER A 199 -9.41 1.38 16.12
N SER A 200 -9.00 0.16 15.76
CA SER A 200 -7.76 -0.46 16.25
C SER A 200 -6.53 0.34 15.82
N LEU A 201 -6.48 0.84 14.58
CA LEU A 201 -5.36 1.68 14.10
C LEU A 201 -5.17 2.92 14.96
N LYS A 202 -6.26 3.64 15.26
CA LYS A 202 -6.22 4.82 16.14
C LYS A 202 -5.70 4.47 17.53
N ARG A 203 -6.09 3.32 18.09
CA ARG A 203 -5.60 2.85 19.40
C ARG A 203 -4.13 2.48 19.35
N SER A 204 -3.68 1.75 18.34
CA SER A 204 -2.28 1.36 18.16
C SER A 204 -1.39 2.59 18.00
N LEU A 205 -1.80 3.58 17.19
CA LEU A 205 -1.07 4.83 17.02
C LEU A 205 -1.00 5.64 18.32
N GLU A 206 -2.09 5.72 19.08
CA GLU A 206 -2.11 6.39 20.38
C GLU A 206 -1.23 5.69 21.43
N ARG A 207 -1.18 4.34 21.41
CA ARG A 207 -0.23 3.58 22.25
C ARG A 207 1.21 3.94 21.88
N GLU A 208 1.53 4.00 20.58
CA GLU A 208 2.87 4.34 20.13
C GLU A 208 3.26 5.78 20.50
N ARG A 209 2.36 6.75 20.33
CA ARG A 209 2.54 8.14 20.80
C ARG A 209 2.91 8.21 22.28
N ARG A 210 2.22 7.44 23.14
CA ARG A 210 2.51 7.38 24.58
C ARG A 210 3.87 6.74 24.86
N THR A 211 4.23 5.70 24.11
CA THR A 211 5.54 5.03 24.23
C THR A 211 6.67 5.99 23.86
N CYS A 212 6.59 6.68 22.72
CA CYS A 212 7.56 7.70 22.31
C CYS A 212 7.65 8.84 23.32
N ALA A 213 6.51 9.36 23.80
CA ALA A 213 6.49 10.43 24.81
C ALA A 213 7.22 10.01 26.11
N ARG A 214 7.07 8.76 26.55
CA ARG A 214 7.79 8.22 27.73
C ARG A 214 9.30 8.10 27.50
N ARG A 215 9.74 7.94 26.24
CA ARG A 215 11.16 7.90 25.84
C ARG A 215 11.74 9.28 25.56
N GLY A 216 10.92 10.34 25.58
CA GLY A 216 11.34 11.67 25.14
C GLY A 216 11.50 11.80 23.62
N GLU A 217 10.92 10.87 22.86
CA GLU A 217 10.87 10.89 21.40
C GLU A 217 9.68 11.73 20.90
N GLY A 218 9.73 12.18 19.64
CA GLY A 218 8.63 12.94 19.01
C GLY A 218 7.40 12.08 18.67
N ASP A 219 6.42 12.67 17.99
CA ASP A 219 5.29 11.91 17.44
C ASP A 219 5.81 10.83 16.45
N PRO A 220 5.36 9.57 16.55
CA PRO A 220 5.92 8.45 15.78
C PRO A 220 5.81 8.67 14.28
N LEU A 221 4.70 9.24 13.78
CA LEU A 221 4.58 9.53 12.35
C LEU A 221 5.52 10.64 11.92
N THR A 222 5.80 11.60 12.80
CA THR A 222 6.74 12.70 12.54
C THR A 222 8.19 12.25 12.55
N SER A 223 8.57 11.30 13.41
CA SER A 223 9.91 10.72 13.43
C SER A 223 10.15 9.72 12.29
N THR A 224 9.11 8.97 11.91
CA THR A 224 9.22 7.89 10.91
C THR A 224 9.08 8.41 9.48
N LEU A 225 8.07 9.25 9.19
CA LEU A 225 7.82 9.73 7.83
C LEU A 225 8.63 11.00 7.53
N PRO A 226 9.14 11.16 6.29
CA PRO A 226 9.98 12.30 5.94
C PRO A 226 9.25 13.63 6.12
N SER A 227 9.96 14.68 6.53
CA SER A 227 9.40 16.03 6.47
C SER A 227 9.10 16.43 5.02
N TYR A 228 8.00 17.16 4.85
CA TYR A 228 7.61 17.75 3.58
C TYR A 228 7.04 19.15 3.85
N PRO A 229 7.59 20.20 3.21
CA PRO A 229 7.15 21.58 3.41
C PRO A 229 5.78 21.86 2.78
#